data_AF-A0A1M6C0F1-F1
#
_entry.id   AF-A0A1M6C0F1-F1
#
_cell.length_a   1.000
_cell.length_b   1.000
_cell.length_c   1.000
_cell.angle_alpha   90.00
_cell.angle_beta   90.00
_cell.angle_gamma   90.00
#
_symmetry.space_group_name_H-M   'P 1'
#
loop_
_entity.id
_entity.type
_entity.pdbx_description
1 polymer ?
#
loop_
_entity_poly.entity_id
_entity_poly.type
_entity_poly.pdbx_seq_one_letter_code
_entity_poly.pdbx_strand_id
1 'polypeptide(L)'
;MDDYHYRPITFEDVELHPSAMAMLLLDSLIPSLSKQTADWIFDFRTCCGKLCTSPSSVCEAAAKELLEKIPNYRSAILSDISSRIECEYSAEQILEFWNEALAEILRLARVADTHCSWIAPIHPKDPIQSLEDHADFYARFLKATEKASDGD
;
A
#
# COMPACT_ATOMS: atom_id res chain seq x y z
N MET A 1 -8.89 15.27 -10.67
CA MET A 1 -7.84 14.62 -9.88
C MET A 1 -8.24 14.80 -8.43
N ASP A 2 -8.60 13.73 -7.73
CA ASP A 2 -8.89 13.84 -6.30
C ASP A 2 -7.53 13.75 -5.60
N ASP A 3 -7.00 14.91 -5.16
CA ASP A 3 -5.73 15.07 -4.42
C ASP A 3 -5.63 14.15 -3.19
N TYR A 4 -6.75 13.52 -2.83
CA TYR A 4 -6.87 12.56 -1.77
C TYR A 4 -5.97 11.32 -1.95
N HIS A 5 -5.81 10.78 -3.16
CA HIS A 5 -5.10 9.50 -3.43
C HIS A 5 -3.68 9.66 -4.01
N TYR A 6 -3.28 10.87 -4.39
CA TYR A 6 -1.97 11.19 -4.97
C TYR A 6 -1.17 12.05 -4.00
N ARG A 7 -0.67 11.45 -2.91
CA ARG A 7 0.22 12.16 -2.00
C ARG A 7 1.52 11.41 -1.80
N PRO A 8 2.65 12.13 -1.74
CA PRO A 8 3.93 11.50 -1.47
C PRO A 8 3.91 10.84 -0.09
N ILE A 9 4.35 9.59 -0.03
CA ILE A 9 4.74 8.94 1.22
C ILE A 9 6.23 9.14 1.38
N THR A 10 6.65 9.60 2.55
CA THR A 10 8.06 9.58 2.93
C THR A 10 8.34 8.27 3.68
N PHE A 11 9.27 7.47 3.19
CA PHE A 11 9.75 6.23 3.81
C PHE A 11 11.25 6.34 4.04
N GLU A 12 11.71 6.26 5.29
CA GLU A 12 13.14 6.44 5.66
C GLU A 12 13.76 7.69 5.00
N ASP A 13 13.09 8.83 5.14
CA ASP A 13 13.45 10.14 4.56
C ASP A 13 13.48 10.22 3.02
N VAL A 14 13.05 9.16 2.32
CA VAL A 14 12.91 9.14 0.86
C VAL A 14 11.44 9.32 0.46
N GLU A 15 11.20 10.29 -0.42
CA GLU A 15 9.88 10.52 -0.98
C GLU A 15 9.58 9.52 -2.10
N LEU A 16 8.54 8.71 -1.93
CA LEU A 16 8.03 7.77 -2.93
C LEU A 16 7.04 8.48 -3.86
N HIS A 17 6.85 7.91 -5.06
CA HIS A 17 5.88 8.45 -6.01
C HIS A 17 4.48 8.54 -5.37
N PRO A 18 3.72 9.64 -5.56
CA PRO A 18 2.45 9.85 -4.87
C PRO A 18 1.39 8.75 -5.08
N SER A 19 1.46 8.02 -6.19
CA SER A 19 0.58 6.87 -6.43
C SER A 19 0.84 5.70 -5.50
N ALA A 20 1.98 5.64 -4.80
CA ALA A 20 2.33 4.59 -3.85
C ALA A 20 1.29 4.47 -2.72
N MET A 21 0.66 5.59 -2.32
CA MET A 21 -0.48 5.58 -1.40
C MET A 21 -1.63 4.70 -1.88
N ALA A 22 -1.81 4.55 -3.18
CA ALA A 22 -2.87 3.78 -3.79
C ALA A 22 -2.54 2.28 -3.93
N MET A 23 -1.38 1.79 -3.47
CA MET A 23 -1.04 0.36 -3.47
C MET A 23 -2.02 -0.50 -2.64
N LEU A 24 -2.82 0.11 -1.78
CA LEU A 24 -3.97 -0.52 -1.14
C LEU A 24 -5.01 -1.07 -2.13
N LEU A 25 -5.00 -0.62 -3.39
CA LEU A 25 -5.89 -1.10 -4.45
C LEU A 25 -5.43 -2.43 -5.06
N LEU A 26 -4.38 -3.04 -4.51
CA LEU A 26 -3.98 -4.42 -4.77
C LEU A 26 -4.99 -5.43 -4.17
N ASP A 27 -6.30 -5.13 -4.19
CA ASP A 27 -7.35 -5.96 -3.62
C ASP A 27 -7.36 -7.38 -4.20
N SER A 28 -7.11 -7.47 -5.51
CA SER A 28 -6.96 -8.76 -6.21
C SER A 28 -5.75 -9.57 -5.74
N LEU A 29 -4.76 -8.92 -5.12
CA LEU A 29 -3.56 -9.55 -4.59
C LEU A 29 -3.74 -9.99 -3.13
N ILE A 30 -4.48 -9.23 -2.31
CA ILE A 30 -4.52 -9.41 -0.85
C ILE A 30 -4.81 -10.86 -0.42
N PRO A 31 -5.79 -11.59 -1.01
CA PRO A 31 -6.07 -12.97 -0.59
C PRO A 31 -4.90 -13.93 -0.75
N SER A 32 -3.94 -13.58 -1.62
CA SER A 32 -2.75 -14.40 -1.92
C SER A 32 -1.51 -14.04 -1.10
N LEU A 33 -1.60 -12.98 -0.29
CA LEU A 33 -0.51 -12.46 0.53
C LEU A 33 -0.49 -13.12 1.91
N SER A 34 0.68 -13.17 2.52
CA SER A 34 0.79 -13.46 3.94
C SER A 34 0.01 -12.42 4.77
N LYS A 35 -0.54 -12.84 5.91
CA LYS A 35 -1.25 -11.93 6.82
C LYS A 35 -0.40 -10.72 7.21
N GLN A 36 0.89 -10.92 7.46
CA GLN A 36 1.82 -9.85 7.80
C GLN A 36 1.92 -8.81 6.69
N THR A 37 2.03 -9.24 5.43
CA THR A 37 2.11 -8.34 4.28
C THR A 37 0.78 -7.63 4.05
N ALA A 38 -0.35 -8.32 4.21
CA ALA A 38 -1.67 -7.71 4.12
C ALA A 38 -1.88 -6.62 5.19
N ASP A 39 -1.50 -6.89 6.44
CA ASP A 39 -1.54 -5.92 7.53
C ASP A 39 -0.59 -4.74 7.27
N TRP A 40 0.61 -5.00 6.73
CA TRP A 40 1.58 -3.95 6.41
C TRP A 40 1.10 -3.01 5.30
N ILE A 41 0.49 -3.55 4.23
CA ILE A 41 -0.14 -2.73 3.16
C ILE A 41 -1.25 -1.85 3.74
N PHE A 42 -2.01 -2.38 4.70
CA PHE A 42 -3.05 -1.62 5.38
C PHE A 42 -2.45 -0.44 6.17
N ASP A 43 -1.38 -0.67 6.94
CA ASP A 43 -0.70 0.40 7.69
C ASP A 43 -0.05 1.46 6.78
N PHE A 44 0.33 1.07 5.56
CA PHE A 44 0.82 1.99 4.55
C PHE A 44 -0.26 3.02 4.14
N ARG A 45 -1.53 2.64 4.18
CA ARG A 45 -2.67 3.52 3.90
C ARG A 45 -3.02 4.45 5.07
N THR A 46 -2.82 4.00 6.30
CA THR A 46 -3.26 4.72 7.51
C THR A 46 -2.18 5.62 8.11
N CYS A 47 -1.06 5.82 7.39
CA CYS A 47 0.06 6.68 7.79
C CYS A 47 -0.18 8.19 7.56
N CYS A 48 -1.37 8.60 7.11
CA CYS A 48 -1.71 10.02 6.94
C CYS A 48 -1.64 10.76 8.27
N GLY A 49 -0.74 11.74 8.38
CA GLY A 49 -0.53 12.53 9.59
C GLY A 49 0.04 11.74 10.77
N LYS A 50 0.42 10.48 10.56
CA LYS A 50 0.88 9.56 11.61
C LYS A 50 2.20 8.92 11.19
N LEU A 51 3.22 9.09 12.02
CA LEU A 51 4.45 8.33 11.88
C LEU A 51 4.15 6.85 12.18
N CYS A 52 4.21 6.02 11.14
CA CYS A 52 4.14 4.58 11.26
C CYS A 52 5.56 4.02 11.35
N THR A 53 5.72 2.93 12.10
CA THR A 53 6.99 2.21 12.21
C THR A 53 6.75 0.71 12.18
N SER A 54 7.69 -0.04 11.63
CA SER A 54 7.67 -1.50 11.63
C SER A 54 9.10 -2.04 11.62
N PRO A 55 9.38 -3.24 12.16
CA PRO A 55 10.70 -3.84 12.04
C PRO A 55 11.17 -3.89 10.58
N SER A 56 12.43 -3.58 10.32
CA SER A 56 12.97 -3.52 8.96
C SER A 56 12.81 -4.86 8.22
N SER A 57 12.95 -5.97 8.95
CA SER A 57 12.68 -7.33 8.44
C SER A 57 11.24 -7.54 7.94
N VAL A 58 10.24 -6.90 8.55
CA VAL A 58 8.84 -6.96 8.12
C VAL A 58 8.66 -6.16 6.83
N CYS A 59 9.23 -4.95 6.77
CA CYS A 59 9.20 -4.12 5.56
C CYS A 59 9.91 -4.82 4.38
N GLU A 60 11.07 -5.44 4.63
CA GLU A 60 11.77 -6.23 3.61
C GLU A 60 10.93 -7.42 3.14
N ALA A 61 10.39 -8.22 4.07
CA ALA A 61 9.59 -9.38 3.72
C ALA A 61 8.34 -9.00 2.91
N ALA A 62 7.62 -7.96 3.34
CA ALA A 62 6.42 -7.49 2.68
C ALA A 62 6.70 -6.94 1.27
N ALA A 63 7.69 -6.05 1.13
CA ALA A 63 8.05 -5.49 -0.16
C ALA A 63 8.54 -6.57 -1.14
N LYS A 64 9.31 -7.54 -0.65
CA LYS A 64 9.78 -8.67 -1.44
C LYS A 64 8.62 -9.56 -1.91
N GLU A 65 7.71 -9.93 -1.00
CA GLU A 65 6.54 -10.75 -1.33
C GLU A 65 5.68 -10.07 -2.40
N LEU A 66 5.44 -8.76 -2.26
CA LEU A 66 4.67 -7.98 -3.24
C LEU A 66 5.33 -8.00 -4.62
N LEU A 67 6.63 -7.71 -4.71
CA LEU A 67 7.38 -7.75 -5.97
C LEU A 67 7.36 -9.12 -6.64
N GLU A 68 7.39 -10.20 -5.86
CA GLU A 68 7.31 -11.58 -6.37
C GLU A 68 5.90 -11.93 -6.88
N LYS A 69 4.85 -11.38 -6.26
CA LYS A 69 3.46 -11.73 -6.57
C LYS A 69 2.87 -10.87 -7.67
N ILE A 70 3.20 -9.58 -7.76
CA ILE A 70 2.65 -8.63 -8.76
C ILE A 70 2.66 -9.19 -10.20
N PRO A 71 3.73 -9.81 -10.70
CA PRO A 71 3.75 -10.36 -12.07
C PRO A 71 2.64 -11.39 -12.33
N ASN A 72 2.29 -12.19 -11.33
CA ASN A 72 1.27 -13.24 -11.46
C ASN A 72 -0.16 -12.69 -11.49
N TYR A 73 -0.37 -11.47 -10.96
CA TYR A 73 -1.68 -10.82 -10.87
C TYR A 73 -1.78 -9.58 -11.76
N ARG A 74 -0.78 -9.36 -12.63
CA ARG A 74 -0.62 -8.13 -13.42
C ARG A 74 -1.91 -7.68 -14.10
N SER A 75 -2.59 -8.57 -14.80
CA SER A 75 -3.82 -8.23 -15.55
C SER A 75 -4.97 -7.79 -14.62
N ALA A 76 -5.12 -8.45 -13.46
CA ALA A 76 -6.15 -8.08 -12.48
C ALA A 76 -5.83 -6.73 -11.83
N ILE A 77 -4.56 -6.53 -11.44
CA ILE A 77 -4.08 -5.26 -10.85
C ILE A 77 -4.29 -4.09 -11.81
N LEU A 78 -3.96 -4.25 -13.10
CA LEU A 78 -4.18 -3.20 -14.10
C LEU A 78 -5.67 -2.88 -14.27
N SER A 79 -6.54 -3.89 -14.25
CA SER A 79 -7.99 -3.68 -14.27
C SER A 79 -8.48 -2.93 -13.03
N ASP A 80 -7.96 -3.25 -11.84
CA ASP A 80 -8.26 -2.54 -10.60
C ASP A 80 -7.79 -1.08 -10.66
N ILE A 81 -6.57 -0.83 -11.16
CA ILE A 81 -6.04 0.52 -11.35
C ILE A 81 -6.93 1.31 -12.31
N SER A 82 -7.20 0.80 -13.51
CA SER A 82 -8.00 1.49 -14.52
C SER A 82 -9.43 1.80 -14.07
N SER A 83 -10.01 0.97 -13.20
CA SER A 83 -11.39 1.15 -12.74
C SER A 83 -11.53 2.07 -11.52
N ARG A 84 -10.43 2.36 -10.82
CA ARG A 84 -10.47 3.05 -9.51
C ARG A 84 -9.58 4.28 -9.42
N ILE A 85 -8.55 4.38 -10.24
CA ILE A 85 -7.61 5.50 -10.26
C ILE A 85 -7.88 6.38 -11.47
N GLU A 86 -8.41 7.57 -11.22
CA GLU A 86 -8.58 8.60 -12.25
C GLU A 86 -7.41 9.60 -12.19
N CYS A 87 -6.44 9.45 -13.09
CA CYS A 87 -5.27 10.32 -13.20
C CYS A 87 -4.79 10.47 -14.65
N GLU A 88 -3.72 11.25 -14.86
CA GLU A 88 -3.11 11.47 -16.17
C GLU A 88 -2.20 10.32 -16.65
N TYR A 89 -1.83 9.41 -15.74
CA TYR A 89 -0.96 8.27 -16.03
C TYR A 89 -1.78 7.04 -16.45
N SER A 90 -1.20 6.22 -17.33
CA SER A 90 -1.80 4.91 -17.66
C SER A 90 -1.68 3.94 -16.49
N ALA A 91 -2.50 2.88 -16.50
CA ALA A 91 -2.46 1.85 -15.47
C ALA A 91 -1.08 1.17 -15.41
N GLU A 92 -0.44 0.98 -16.56
CA GLU A 92 0.91 0.42 -16.67
C GLU A 92 1.96 1.34 -16.03
N GLN A 93 1.88 2.65 -16.26
CA GLN A 93 2.78 3.62 -15.64
C GLN A 93 2.60 3.62 -14.11
N ILE A 94 1.37 3.57 -13.63
CA ILE A 94 1.11 3.47 -12.18
C ILE A 94 1.67 2.19 -11.59
N LEU A 95 1.49 1.05 -12.27
CA LEU A 95 2.07 -0.22 -11.81
C LEU A 95 3.60 -0.19 -11.82
N GLU A 96 4.22 0.47 -12.79
CA GLU A 96 5.66 0.70 -12.84
C GLU A 96 6.13 1.52 -11.63
N PHE A 97 5.47 2.65 -11.34
CA PHE A 97 5.76 3.45 -10.15
C PHE A 97 5.60 2.66 -8.84
N TRP A 98 4.61 1.76 -8.77
CA TRP A 98 4.44 0.88 -7.60
C TRP A 98 5.59 -0.11 -7.46
N ASN A 99 6.03 -0.73 -8.56
CA ASN A 99 7.20 -1.62 -8.54
C ASN A 99 8.48 -0.88 -8.13
N GLU A 100 8.68 0.33 -8.64
CA GLU A 100 9.82 1.18 -8.26
C GLU A 100 9.77 1.55 -6.77
N ALA A 101 8.62 1.97 -6.26
CA ALA A 101 8.43 2.28 -4.85
C ALA A 101 8.69 1.06 -3.95
N LEU A 102 8.19 -0.12 -4.32
CA LEU A 102 8.44 -1.37 -3.58
C LEU A 102 9.91 -1.78 -3.63
N ALA A 103 10.58 -1.63 -4.78
CA ALA A 103 12.01 -1.90 -4.90
C ALA A 103 12.84 -0.96 -4.02
N GLU A 104 12.44 0.31 -3.94
CA GLU A 104 13.10 1.31 -3.09
C GLU A 104 12.85 1.05 -1.60
N ILE A 105 11.62 0.71 -1.20
CA ILE A 105 11.30 0.27 0.17
C ILE A 105 12.15 -0.95 0.54
N LEU A 106 12.24 -1.95 -0.34
CA LEU A 106 13.06 -3.14 -0.12
C LEU A 106 14.54 -2.77 0.08
N ARG A 107 15.06 -1.86 -0.74
CA ARG A 107 16.44 -1.37 -0.64
C ARG A 107 16.69 -0.65 0.69
N LEU A 108 15.77 0.24 1.10
CA LEU A 108 15.85 1.00 2.35
C LEU A 108 15.73 0.08 3.56
N ALA A 109 14.79 -0.86 3.56
CA ALA A 109 14.60 -1.82 4.64
C ALA A 109 15.85 -2.68 4.91
N ARG A 110 16.60 -3.07 3.87
CA ARG A 110 17.83 -3.85 4.01
C ARG A 110 18.98 -3.13 4.68
N VAL A 111 18.99 -1.80 4.62
CA VAL A 111 20.05 -0.97 5.20
C VAL A 111 19.61 -0.30 6.51
N ALA A 112 18.34 -0.40 6.87
CA ALA A 112 17.80 0.10 8.13
C ALA A 112 18.20 -0.83 9.29
N ASP A 113 18.70 -0.25 10.38
CA ASP A 113 19.28 -1.00 11.50
C ASP A 113 18.29 -1.94 12.19
N THR A 114 17.09 -1.44 12.53
CA THR A 114 16.10 -2.23 13.30
C THR A 114 14.66 -2.01 12.86
N HIS A 115 14.30 -0.78 12.52
CA HIS A 115 12.95 -0.40 12.14
C HIS A 115 13.01 0.52 10.92
N CYS A 116 11.95 0.47 10.12
CA CYS A 116 11.65 1.49 9.15
C CYS A 116 10.49 2.35 9.64
N SER A 117 10.42 3.55 9.11
CA SER A 117 9.46 4.59 9.44
C SER A 117 8.91 5.21 8.17
N TRP A 118 7.62 5.53 8.20
CA TRP A 118 6.98 6.23 7.09
C TRP A 118 5.82 7.10 7.53
N ILE A 119 5.53 8.12 6.74
CA ILE A 119 4.46 9.08 6.98
C ILE A 119 3.95 9.66 5.66
N ALA A 120 2.65 9.94 5.60
CA ALA A 120 2.04 10.74 4.54
C ALA A 120 1.53 12.07 5.14
N PRO A 121 1.54 13.18 4.39
CA PRO A 121 0.93 14.44 4.83
C PRO A 121 -0.57 14.29 5.13
N ILE A 122 -1.01 14.91 6.23
CA ILE A 122 -2.44 15.01 6.58
C ILE A 122 -3.19 15.87 5.56
N HIS A 123 -4.44 15.52 5.28
CA HIS A 123 -5.35 16.29 4.45
C HIS A 123 -6.76 16.37 5.05
N PRO A 124 -7.49 17.48 4.86
CA PRO A 124 -8.82 17.66 5.44
C PRO A 124 -9.87 16.60 5.05
N LYS A 125 -9.66 15.89 3.93
CA LYS A 125 -10.53 14.81 3.46
C LYS A 125 -10.12 13.41 3.94
N ASP A 126 -9.13 13.29 4.82
CA ASP A 126 -8.72 11.98 5.32
C ASP A 126 -9.89 11.30 6.05
N PRO A 127 -10.27 10.06 5.68
CA PRO A 127 -11.42 9.34 6.23
C PRO A 127 -11.12 8.75 7.60
N ILE A 128 -9.84 8.66 7.97
CA ILE A 128 -9.39 8.21 9.28
C ILE A 128 -8.83 9.44 9.98
N GLN A 129 -9.69 10.15 10.71
CA GLN A 129 -9.27 11.26 11.59
C GLN A 129 -9.29 10.84 13.06
N SER A 130 -9.84 9.66 13.35
CA SER A 130 -9.97 9.08 14.68
C SER A 130 -9.59 7.60 14.72
N LEU A 131 -9.35 7.08 15.93
CA LEU A 131 -9.12 5.65 16.16
C LEU A 131 -10.35 4.77 15.82
N GLU A 132 -11.54 5.35 15.87
CA GLU A 132 -12.80 4.65 15.57
C GLU A 132 -12.95 4.40 14.06
N ASP A 133 -12.63 5.41 13.25
CA ASP A 133 -12.59 5.30 11.78
C ASP A 133 -11.61 4.19 11.33
N HIS A 134 -10.51 4.02 12.05
CA HIS A 134 -9.50 3.00 11.76
C HIS A 134 -10.04 1.57 11.95
N ALA A 135 -10.82 1.35 13.02
CA ALA A 135 -11.38 0.03 13.33
C ALA A 135 -12.45 -0.39 12.31
N ASP A 136 -13.35 0.53 11.96
CA ASP A 136 -14.38 0.29 10.95
C ASP A 136 -13.78 0.05 9.57
N PHE A 137 -12.71 0.80 9.23
CA PHE A 137 -12.02 0.62 7.97
C PHE A 137 -11.29 -0.73 7.89
N TYR A 138 -10.60 -1.13 8.96
CA TYR A 138 -9.92 -2.43 9.05
C TYR A 138 -10.92 -3.60 9.01
N ALA A 139 -12.07 -3.48 9.67
CA ALA A 139 -13.12 -4.50 9.60
C ALA A 139 -13.67 -4.68 8.18
N ARG A 140 -13.82 -3.59 7.41
CA ARG A 140 -14.23 -3.66 5.99
C ARG A 140 -13.16 -4.30 5.11
N PHE A 141 -11.89 -4.00 5.37
CA PHE A 141 -10.76 -4.61 4.70
C PHE A 141 -10.73 -6.12 4.95
N LEU A 142 -10.78 -6.57 6.20
CA LEU A 142 -10.83 -7.99 6.54
C LEU A 142 -12.04 -8.71 5.92
N LYS A 143 -13.21 -8.09 5.92
CA LYS A 143 -14.41 -8.68 5.30
C LYS A 143 -14.28 -8.83 3.78
N ALA A 144 -13.53 -7.94 3.13
CA ALA A 144 -13.25 -8.04 1.70
C ALA A 144 -12.25 -9.18 1.40
N THR A 145 -11.30 -9.44 2.31
CA THR A 145 -10.33 -10.52 2.17
C THR A 145 -10.92 -11.89 2.48
N GLU A 146 -11.85 -12.00 3.43
CA GLU A 146 -12.56 -13.25 3.76
C GLU A 146 -13.52 -13.71 2.66
N LYS A 147 -14.21 -12.78 1.98
CA LYS A 147 -15.11 -13.14 0.88
C LYS A 147 -14.40 -13.70 -0.36
N ALA A 148 -13.10 -13.44 -0.52
CA ALA A 148 -12.32 -13.95 -1.63
C ALA A 148 -11.89 -15.42 -1.46
N SER A 149 -11.99 -15.96 -0.24
CA SER A 149 -11.64 -17.36 0.08
C SER A 149 -12.82 -18.36 0.02
N ASP A 150 -14.06 -17.88 -0.02
CA ASP A 150 -15.27 -18.74 -0.04
C ASP A 150 -15.85 -18.97 -1.45
N GLY A 151 -15.11 -18.56 -2.49
CA GLY A 151 -15.54 -18.60 -3.89
C GLY A 151 -14.64 -19.48 -4.77
N ASP A 152 -14.45 -20.74 -4.39
CA ASP A 152 -13.94 -21.84 -5.25
C ASP A 152 -14.99 -22.96 -5.34
#